data_AF-A0A917KN06-F1
#
_entry.id   AF-A0A917KN06-F1
#
_cell.length_a   1.000
_cell.length_b   1.000
_cell.length_c   1.000
_cell.angle_alpha   90.00
_cell.angle_beta   90.00
_cell.angle_gamma   90.00
#
_symmetry.space_group_name_H-M   'P 1'
#
loop_
_entity.id
_entity.type
_entity.pdbx_description
1 polymer ?
#
loop_
_entity_poly.entity_id
_entity_poly.type
_entity_poly.pdbx_seq_one_letter_code
_entity_poly.pdbx_strand_id
1 'polypeptide(L)'
;MLLAGPVAAQTPWAVDFTNPQPAQGDLMLPMPCGGAMAFRPVETPTGPGALQDRPVTLGTLDPAGGVAEFARRDAVAGPFTAAGRDVALFWLGKYEVTRDQYAAVMEERCPTASAAGRLPAATLSWFDAVAFSQRYTTWLLRNAAARLPQADGTPAFVRLPTEEEWEYAARGGAAVSELDFLGRTFPMPEGTSRYAWFQGPRSAAGRAQPVGMLEANPLGLHDMLGNVGELVLEPFRAVRVGRLHGQAGGVVVKGGDFRTPETALRSSLRIEMPPYNPTDGQPTRLASVGFRVALAAHVTTSLHRAEALNRAFEAESRASGTEAENARRQIAAMRAGADAPMRQNLDRLEAGLMAAERQRLEQERAGIRAQLEGAAVLARAVGQSQRRMDGIQPLLSGADVVQSSPEMRHQWATALEQLRIERELSLDGYARMVADLGRTADRATLATEAGVVAREAEARNVPDLRPYLDVAARHAADSRDNGLPPRDRLREEVLAASRAAGPPRPVSVPDPPRTPEPRQAAPAPPPTVAVPPPPAPPPPPGEPSTAARPSQAAQPPRQPAPPPRQPIVPGPGISVKPPINRSGQRQSFDPSGKPPGYR
;
A
#
# COMPACT_ATOMS: atom_id res chain seq x y z
N MET A 1 -22.53 -43.73 -7.42
CA MET A 1 -23.77 -43.37 -6.70
C MET A 1 -23.78 -44.13 -5.39
N LEU A 2 -23.31 -43.52 -4.30
CA LEU A 2 -23.52 -44.02 -2.94
C LEU A 2 -24.66 -43.17 -2.36
N LEU A 3 -25.81 -43.79 -2.14
CA LEU A 3 -26.99 -43.18 -1.55
C LEU A 3 -26.68 -42.80 -0.10
N ALA A 4 -26.68 -41.49 0.20
CA ALA A 4 -26.66 -41.00 1.57
C ALA A 4 -28.00 -41.38 2.24
N GLY A 5 -27.95 -42.24 3.25
CA GLY A 5 -29.11 -42.58 4.07
C GLY A 5 -29.64 -41.34 4.83
N PRO A 6 -30.90 -41.39 5.30
CA PRO A 6 -31.50 -40.28 6.01
C PRO A 6 -30.72 -40.01 7.30
N VAL A 7 -30.27 -38.76 7.48
CA VAL A 7 -29.67 -38.30 8.74
C VAL A 7 -30.76 -38.38 9.79
N ALA A 8 -30.63 -39.32 10.74
CA ALA A 8 -31.50 -39.37 11.90
C ALA A 8 -31.48 -38.00 12.60
N ALA A 9 -32.65 -37.46 12.93
CA ALA A 9 -32.78 -36.19 13.62
C ALA A 9 -32.03 -36.27 14.97
N GLN A 10 -30.91 -35.54 15.07
CA GLN A 10 -30.08 -35.55 16.27
C GLN A 10 -30.71 -34.65 17.33
N THR A 11 -30.67 -35.07 18.60
CA THR A 11 -31.23 -34.32 19.72
C THR A 11 -30.54 -32.96 19.84
N PRO A 12 -31.28 -31.84 19.80
CA PRO A 12 -30.71 -30.51 19.96
C PRO A 12 -30.02 -30.35 21.32
N TRP A 13 -28.90 -29.63 21.36
CA TRP A 13 -28.24 -29.28 22.61
C TRP A 13 -29.12 -28.31 23.42
N ALA A 14 -29.00 -28.36 24.75
CA ALA A 14 -29.68 -27.39 25.60
C ALA A 14 -29.17 -25.97 25.33
N VAL A 15 -30.04 -24.97 25.53
CA VAL A 15 -29.73 -23.55 25.25
C VAL A 15 -28.49 -23.08 25.99
N ASP A 16 -28.27 -23.52 27.23
CA ASP A 16 -27.08 -23.16 28.04
C ASP A 16 -25.73 -23.55 27.39
N PHE A 17 -25.72 -24.51 26.46
CA PHE A 17 -24.53 -24.93 25.72
C PHE A 17 -24.37 -24.25 24.35
N THR A 18 -25.38 -23.49 23.92
CA THR A 18 -25.40 -22.85 22.58
C THR A 18 -25.52 -21.32 22.65
N ASN A 19 -26.22 -20.80 23.66
CA ASN A 19 -26.40 -19.38 23.97
C ASN A 19 -26.64 -19.19 25.48
N PRO A 20 -25.59 -19.19 26.32
CA PRO A 20 -25.72 -19.10 27.77
C PRO A 20 -26.28 -17.76 28.29
N GLN A 21 -26.33 -16.71 27.46
CA GLN A 21 -26.88 -15.40 27.84
C GLN A 21 -27.87 -14.89 26.78
N PRO A 22 -29.01 -15.55 26.52
CA PRO A 22 -29.91 -15.20 25.42
C PRO A 22 -30.30 -13.72 25.42
N ALA A 23 -30.23 -13.07 24.26
CA ALA A 23 -30.61 -11.67 24.10
C ALA A 23 -31.56 -11.50 22.90
N GLN A 24 -32.39 -10.46 22.96
CA GLN A 24 -33.26 -10.11 21.84
C GLN A 24 -32.43 -9.75 20.60
N GLY A 25 -32.83 -10.28 19.44
CA GLY A 25 -32.13 -10.05 18.17
C GLY A 25 -30.97 -11.01 17.91
N ASP A 26 -30.74 -12.01 18.77
CA ASP A 26 -29.78 -13.08 18.49
C ASP A 26 -30.20 -13.89 17.25
N LEU A 27 -29.28 -14.05 16.30
CA LEU A 27 -29.42 -14.99 15.20
C LEU A 27 -28.84 -16.34 15.63
N MET A 28 -29.70 -17.36 15.70
CA MET A 28 -29.28 -18.74 15.99
C MET A 28 -29.12 -19.52 14.70
N LEU A 29 -27.89 -19.96 14.40
CA LEU A 29 -27.60 -20.86 13.30
C LEU A 29 -27.39 -22.28 13.81
N PRO A 30 -28.03 -23.31 13.21
CA PRO A 30 -27.81 -24.69 13.60
C PRO A 30 -26.40 -25.15 13.20
N MET A 31 -25.90 -26.16 13.88
CA MET A 31 -24.62 -26.82 13.60
C MET A 31 -24.86 -28.33 13.43
N PRO A 32 -23.88 -29.09 12.91
CA PRO A 32 -23.92 -30.54 13.02
C PRO A 32 -24.10 -30.98 14.48
N CYS A 33 -24.46 -32.25 14.66
CA CYS A 33 -24.54 -32.86 15.99
C CYS A 33 -25.61 -32.31 16.94
N GLY A 34 -26.60 -31.58 16.40
CA GLY A 34 -27.66 -30.94 17.19
C GLY A 34 -27.21 -29.65 17.89
N GLY A 35 -26.00 -29.17 17.63
CA GLY A 35 -25.49 -27.91 18.17
C GLY A 35 -26.08 -26.68 17.49
N ALA A 36 -25.77 -25.51 18.05
CA ALA A 36 -26.10 -24.21 17.47
C ALA A 36 -25.08 -23.15 17.88
N MET A 37 -25.04 -22.06 17.12
CA MET A 37 -24.18 -20.90 17.38
C MET A 37 -25.00 -19.61 17.34
N ALA A 38 -24.81 -18.77 18.35
CA ALA A 38 -25.44 -17.46 18.47
C ALA A 38 -24.60 -16.36 17.82
N PHE A 39 -25.25 -15.47 17.08
CA PHE A 39 -24.64 -14.29 16.47
C PHE A 39 -25.38 -13.02 16.91
N ARG A 40 -24.63 -11.92 17.05
CA ARG A 40 -25.15 -10.57 17.29
C ARG A 40 -25.05 -9.72 16.02
N PRO A 41 -26.06 -8.88 15.74
CA PRO A 41 -25.95 -7.88 14.69
C PRO A 41 -25.02 -6.76 15.16
N VAL A 42 -24.08 -6.36 14.32
CA VAL A 42 -23.22 -5.21 14.51
C VAL A 42 -23.58 -4.19 13.44
N GLU A 43 -24.30 -3.16 13.85
CA GLU A 43 -24.74 -2.10 12.94
C GLU A 43 -23.55 -1.22 12.54
N THR A 44 -23.49 -0.91 11.26
CA THR A 44 -22.56 0.02 10.64
C THR A 44 -23.39 1.09 9.94
N PRO A 45 -23.96 2.08 10.66
CA PRO A 45 -24.79 3.10 10.04
C PRO A 45 -23.98 3.88 9.00
N THR A 46 -24.44 3.82 7.76
CA THR A 46 -23.84 4.49 6.60
C THR A 46 -24.89 5.37 5.92
N GLY A 47 -24.43 6.34 5.12
CA GLY A 47 -25.33 7.09 4.25
C GLY A 47 -25.90 6.22 3.13
N PRO A 48 -26.88 6.73 2.37
CA PRO A 48 -27.38 6.03 1.18
C PRO A 48 -26.28 5.95 0.12
N GLY A 49 -26.07 4.76 -0.46
CA GLY A 49 -25.13 4.58 -1.57
C GLY A 49 -24.45 3.21 -1.60
N ALA A 50 -24.09 2.79 -2.82
CA ALA A 50 -23.55 1.45 -3.08
C ALA A 50 -22.13 1.22 -2.51
N LEU A 51 -21.35 2.29 -2.31
CA LEU A 51 -19.97 2.28 -1.80
C LEU A 51 -19.84 2.92 -0.41
N GLN A 52 -20.95 3.27 0.22
CA GLN A 52 -20.91 3.92 1.52
C GLN A 52 -20.41 2.94 2.59
N ASP A 53 -19.41 3.38 3.34
CA ASP A 53 -18.87 2.70 4.50
C ASP A 53 -18.86 3.64 5.71
N ARG A 54 -18.71 3.08 6.91
CA ARG A 54 -18.62 3.87 8.13
C ARG A 54 -17.15 4.18 8.39
N PRO A 55 -16.72 5.45 8.26
CA PRO A 55 -15.35 5.81 8.61
C PRO A 55 -15.14 5.64 10.12
N VAL A 56 -13.99 5.08 10.49
CA VAL A 56 -13.61 4.82 11.89
C VAL A 56 -12.15 5.18 12.11
N THR A 57 -11.81 5.55 13.35
CA THR A 57 -10.41 5.64 13.79
C THR A 57 -10.12 4.46 14.70
N LEU A 58 -9.25 3.57 14.24
CA LEU A 58 -8.83 2.39 14.98
C LEU A 58 -7.45 2.60 15.58
N GLY A 59 -7.06 1.76 16.54
CA GLY A 59 -5.81 1.88 17.27
C GLY A 59 -5.90 2.81 18.49
N THR A 60 -4.74 3.29 18.94
CA THR A 60 -4.60 4.18 20.09
C THR A 60 -3.91 5.48 19.69
N LEU A 61 -4.35 6.58 20.29
CA LEU A 61 -3.68 7.88 20.19
C LEU A 61 -2.42 7.95 21.07
N ASP A 62 -2.21 6.97 21.95
CA ASP A 62 -1.00 6.84 22.75
C ASP A 62 0.21 6.51 21.83
N PRO A 63 1.24 7.37 21.79
CA PRO A 63 2.46 7.09 21.02
C PRO A 63 3.14 5.76 21.39
N ALA A 64 2.93 5.24 22.61
CA ALA A 64 3.46 3.94 23.03
C ALA A 64 2.88 2.77 22.22
N GLY A 65 1.73 2.94 21.56
CA GLY A 65 1.16 1.94 20.65
C GLY A 65 2.01 1.68 19.40
N GLY A 66 2.85 2.66 19.01
CA GLY A 66 3.86 2.52 17.96
C GLY A 66 3.35 1.91 16.66
N VAL A 67 4.21 1.14 16.00
CA VAL A 67 3.89 0.51 14.70
C VAL A 67 2.85 -0.61 14.80
N ALA A 68 2.52 -1.09 15.99
CA ALA A 68 1.50 -2.12 16.16
C ALA A 68 0.11 -1.50 16.20
N GLU A 69 -0.07 -0.43 16.98
CA GLU A 69 -1.41 0.01 17.40
C GLU A 69 -1.67 1.50 17.23
N PHE A 70 -0.72 2.30 16.74
CA PHE A 70 -0.97 3.73 16.59
C PHE A 70 -2.20 4.03 15.72
N ALA A 71 -2.88 5.13 16.02
CA ALA A 71 -4.15 5.46 15.40
C ALA A 71 -4.06 5.52 13.87
N ARG A 72 -5.07 4.94 13.22
CA ARG A 72 -5.22 4.92 11.76
C ARG A 72 -6.69 5.14 11.37
N ARG A 73 -6.91 5.75 10.20
CA ARG A 73 -8.24 5.87 9.62
C ARG A 73 -8.51 4.63 8.79
N ASP A 74 -9.68 4.05 8.99
CA ASP A 74 -10.20 2.92 8.22
C ASP A 74 -11.71 3.10 8.05
N ALA A 75 -12.37 2.09 7.48
CA ALA A 75 -13.80 2.04 7.37
C ALA A 75 -14.34 0.62 7.58
N VAL A 76 -15.60 0.53 7.99
CA VAL A 76 -16.31 -0.75 8.18
C VAL A 76 -17.67 -0.68 7.49
N ALA A 77 -18.05 -1.72 6.78
CA ALA A 77 -19.35 -1.85 6.15
C ALA A 77 -19.90 -3.26 6.30
N GLY A 78 -21.14 -3.34 6.78
CA GLY A 78 -21.88 -4.58 6.84
C GLY A 78 -22.60 -4.90 5.52
N PRO A 79 -22.64 -6.15 5.06
CA PRO A 79 -23.27 -6.51 3.79
C PRO A 79 -24.79 -6.74 3.90
N PHE A 80 -25.36 -6.72 5.10
CA PHE A 80 -26.80 -6.96 5.33
C PHE A 80 -27.50 -5.67 5.78
N THR A 81 -28.81 -5.62 5.61
CA THR A 81 -29.64 -4.50 6.09
C THR A 81 -30.47 -4.95 7.27
N ALA A 82 -30.55 -4.11 8.32
CA ALA A 82 -31.43 -4.37 9.46
C ALA A 82 -32.89 -4.53 9.01
N ALA A 83 -33.59 -5.50 9.58
CA ALA A 83 -35.01 -5.68 9.28
C ALA A 83 -35.80 -4.40 9.66
N GLY A 84 -36.49 -3.81 8.67
CA GLY A 84 -37.31 -2.61 8.86
C GLY A 84 -36.54 -1.31 9.09
N ARG A 85 -35.21 -1.29 8.95
CA ARG A 85 -34.38 -0.09 9.07
C ARG A 85 -33.34 -0.08 7.95
N ASP A 86 -33.17 1.06 7.27
CA ASP A 86 -32.15 1.23 6.23
C ASP A 86 -30.76 1.44 6.86
N VAL A 87 -30.30 0.45 7.62
CA VAL A 87 -29.04 0.46 8.38
C VAL A 87 -28.26 -0.80 8.02
N ALA A 88 -27.06 -0.61 7.47
CA ALA A 88 -26.15 -1.71 7.17
C ALA A 88 -25.65 -2.39 8.45
N LEU A 89 -25.41 -3.70 8.41
CA LEU A 89 -24.89 -4.49 9.51
C LEU A 89 -24.14 -5.74 9.02
N PHE A 90 -23.25 -6.25 9.88
CA PHE A 90 -22.71 -7.60 9.76
C PHE A 90 -23.07 -8.40 11.01
N TRP A 91 -22.97 -9.74 10.93
CA TRP A 91 -23.21 -10.60 12.08
C TRP A 91 -21.88 -11.11 12.63
N LEU A 92 -21.68 -11.00 13.93
CA LEU A 92 -20.50 -11.51 14.63
C LEU A 92 -20.91 -12.56 15.66
N GLY A 93 -20.11 -13.62 15.79
CA GLY A 93 -20.29 -14.65 16.80
C GLY A 93 -20.35 -14.01 18.18
N LYS A 94 -21.41 -14.32 18.92
CA LYS A 94 -21.69 -13.72 20.23
C LYS A 94 -20.61 -14.04 21.27
N TYR A 95 -19.99 -15.20 21.09
CA TYR A 95 -18.93 -15.76 21.92
C TYR A 95 -17.77 -16.22 21.03
N GLU A 96 -16.64 -16.54 21.65
CA GLU A 96 -15.60 -17.37 21.01
C GLU A 96 -16.20 -18.74 20.62
N VAL A 97 -15.66 -19.37 19.56
CA VAL A 97 -16.07 -20.73 19.18
C VAL A 97 -15.69 -21.69 20.31
N THR A 98 -16.67 -22.41 20.85
CA THR A 98 -16.46 -23.35 21.96
C THR A 98 -15.86 -24.68 21.51
N ARG A 99 -15.30 -25.46 22.43
CA ARG A 99 -14.72 -26.78 22.13
C ARG A 99 -15.75 -27.74 21.52
N ASP A 100 -16.97 -27.78 22.05
CA ASP A 100 -18.02 -28.64 21.51
C ASP A 100 -18.45 -28.17 20.12
N GLN A 101 -18.60 -26.85 19.89
CA GLN A 101 -18.92 -26.31 18.56
C GLN A 101 -17.81 -26.61 17.53
N TYR A 102 -16.54 -26.49 17.93
CA TYR A 102 -15.40 -26.84 17.09
C TYR A 102 -15.42 -28.32 16.73
N ALA A 103 -15.57 -29.20 17.72
CA ALA A 103 -15.64 -30.65 17.52
C ALA A 103 -16.81 -31.05 16.61
N ALA A 104 -18.00 -30.47 16.79
CA ALA A 104 -19.17 -30.74 15.97
C ALA A 104 -18.95 -30.45 14.47
N VAL A 105 -18.10 -29.48 14.12
CA VAL A 105 -17.80 -29.13 12.72
C VAL A 105 -16.58 -29.87 12.18
N MET A 106 -15.58 -30.09 13.02
CA MET A 106 -14.25 -30.51 12.59
C MET A 106 -13.97 -32.00 12.77
N GLU A 107 -14.63 -32.64 13.74
CA GLU A 107 -14.42 -34.04 14.08
C GLU A 107 -15.45 -34.96 13.43
N GLU A 108 -15.08 -36.23 13.26
CA GLU A 108 -15.98 -37.24 12.69
C GLU A 108 -17.04 -37.72 13.70
N ARG A 109 -16.71 -37.67 14.99
CA ARG A 109 -17.57 -38.13 16.07
C ARG A 109 -18.29 -36.93 16.69
N CYS A 110 -19.62 -37.04 16.76
CA CYS A 110 -20.42 -35.99 17.38
C CYS A 110 -20.10 -35.84 18.88
N PRO A 111 -19.80 -34.62 19.35
CA PRO A 111 -19.57 -34.38 20.77
C PRO A 111 -20.88 -34.44 21.56
N THR A 112 -20.78 -34.71 22.86
CA THR A 112 -21.89 -34.54 23.80
C THR A 112 -21.72 -33.20 24.51
N ALA A 113 -22.74 -32.34 24.40
CA ALA A 113 -22.72 -31.02 25.01
C ALA A 113 -22.40 -31.10 26.51
N SER A 114 -21.38 -30.35 26.95
CA SER A 114 -20.89 -30.43 28.32
C SER A 114 -20.39 -29.09 28.88
N ALA A 115 -20.28 -28.99 30.20
CA ALA A 115 -19.73 -27.81 30.85
C ALA A 115 -18.26 -27.55 30.45
N ALA A 116 -17.46 -28.61 30.26
CA ALA A 116 -16.08 -28.50 29.78
C ALA A 116 -16.03 -28.08 28.30
N GLY A 117 -17.04 -28.47 27.53
CA GLY A 117 -17.21 -28.13 26.13
C GLY A 117 -17.50 -26.66 25.86
N ARG A 118 -18.03 -25.92 26.87
CA ARG A 118 -18.25 -24.47 26.83
C ARG A 118 -16.99 -23.62 26.91
N LEU A 119 -15.83 -24.21 27.19
CA LEU A 119 -14.56 -23.50 27.09
C LEU A 119 -14.30 -23.10 25.64
N PRO A 120 -13.63 -21.96 25.37
CA PRO A 120 -13.22 -21.63 24.01
C PRO A 120 -12.30 -22.71 23.44
N ALA A 121 -12.49 -23.01 22.16
CA ALA A 121 -11.58 -23.82 21.39
C ALA A 121 -10.28 -23.02 21.19
N ALA A 122 -9.21 -23.51 21.80
CA ALA A 122 -7.89 -22.88 21.79
C ALA A 122 -6.81 -23.88 21.37
N THR A 123 -5.55 -23.45 21.29
CA THR A 123 -4.46 -24.24 20.69
C THR A 123 -4.68 -24.46 19.19
N LEU A 124 -5.21 -23.43 18.52
CA LEU A 124 -5.53 -23.47 17.10
C LEU A 124 -4.58 -22.57 16.31
N SER A 125 -4.30 -22.99 15.07
CA SER A 125 -3.62 -22.15 14.09
C SER A 125 -4.65 -21.35 13.30
N TRP A 126 -4.19 -20.31 12.61
CA TRP A 126 -5.03 -19.57 11.66
C TRP A 126 -5.68 -20.47 10.62
N PHE A 127 -4.94 -21.46 10.11
CA PHE A 127 -5.44 -22.42 9.12
C PHE A 127 -6.56 -23.30 9.68
N ASP A 128 -6.49 -23.68 10.96
CA ASP A 128 -7.55 -24.48 11.60
C ASP A 128 -8.87 -23.69 11.67
N ALA A 129 -8.78 -22.39 12.00
CA ALA A 129 -9.94 -21.50 12.08
C ALA A 129 -10.56 -21.18 10.70
N VAL A 130 -9.72 -21.04 9.66
CA VAL A 130 -10.18 -20.93 8.27
C VAL A 130 -10.85 -22.22 7.81
N ALA A 131 -10.27 -23.39 8.13
CA ALA A 131 -10.86 -24.68 7.81
C ALA A 131 -12.23 -24.89 8.50
N PHE A 132 -12.36 -24.47 9.76
CA PHE A 132 -13.64 -24.44 10.47
C PHE A 132 -14.68 -23.59 9.72
N SER A 133 -14.30 -22.37 9.33
CA SER A 133 -15.20 -21.45 8.62
C SER A 133 -15.69 -22.04 7.29
N GLN A 134 -14.79 -22.67 6.53
CA GLN A 134 -15.12 -23.38 5.28
C GLN A 134 -16.09 -24.55 5.51
N ARG A 135 -15.78 -25.43 6.48
CA ARG A 135 -16.61 -26.61 6.75
C ARG A 135 -17.99 -26.22 7.27
N TYR A 136 -18.05 -25.23 8.16
CA TYR A 136 -19.32 -24.77 8.71
C TYR A 136 -20.18 -24.09 7.65
N THR A 137 -19.60 -23.23 6.80
CA THR A 137 -20.28 -22.67 5.61
C THR A 137 -20.86 -23.76 4.73
N THR A 138 -20.06 -24.78 4.38
CA THR A 138 -20.48 -25.89 3.52
C THR A 138 -21.66 -26.64 4.13
N TRP A 139 -21.61 -26.88 5.44
CA TRP A 139 -22.69 -27.58 6.14
C TRP A 139 -23.97 -26.73 6.18
N LEU A 140 -23.87 -25.43 6.50
CA LEU A 140 -25.02 -24.52 6.55
C LEU A 140 -25.71 -24.42 5.19
N LEU A 141 -24.97 -24.25 4.10
CA LEU A 141 -25.56 -24.18 2.76
C LEU A 141 -26.27 -25.47 2.34
N ARG A 142 -25.81 -26.64 2.83
CA ARG A 142 -26.43 -27.93 2.52
C ARG A 142 -27.64 -28.26 3.38
N ASN A 143 -27.62 -27.86 4.66
CA ASN A 143 -28.57 -28.35 5.66
C ASN A 143 -29.51 -27.25 6.20
N ALA A 144 -29.14 -25.98 6.07
CA ALA A 144 -29.82 -24.86 6.72
C ALA A 144 -29.75 -23.55 5.92
N ALA A 145 -29.66 -23.59 4.58
CA ALA A 145 -29.49 -22.39 3.75
C ALA A 145 -30.59 -21.34 4.00
N ALA A 146 -31.84 -21.78 4.22
CA ALA A 146 -32.97 -20.90 4.52
C ALA A 146 -32.86 -20.16 5.88
N ARG A 147 -31.95 -20.58 6.76
CA ARG A 147 -31.67 -19.92 8.04
C ARG A 147 -30.57 -18.86 7.94
N LEU A 148 -29.81 -18.84 6.84
CA LEU A 148 -28.77 -17.85 6.63
C LEU A 148 -29.38 -16.48 6.30
N PRO A 149 -28.84 -15.38 6.87
CA PRO A 149 -29.10 -14.04 6.36
C PRO A 149 -28.76 -13.96 4.87
N GLN A 150 -29.46 -13.07 4.16
CA GLN A 150 -29.27 -12.89 2.73
C GLN A 150 -28.91 -11.44 2.43
N ALA A 151 -28.02 -11.25 1.45
CA ALA A 151 -27.76 -9.97 0.80
C ALA A 151 -28.18 -10.10 -0.66
N ASP A 152 -29.17 -9.31 -1.10
CA ASP A 152 -29.73 -9.37 -2.46
C ASP A 152 -30.11 -10.80 -2.91
N GLY A 153 -30.73 -11.59 -2.03
CA GLY A 153 -31.09 -12.98 -2.31
C GLY A 153 -29.94 -13.98 -2.31
N THR A 154 -28.71 -13.54 -2.04
CA THR A 154 -27.54 -14.42 -1.90
C THR A 154 -27.34 -14.79 -0.43
N PRO A 155 -27.28 -16.09 -0.08
CA PRO A 155 -27.07 -16.52 1.30
C PRO A 155 -25.68 -16.15 1.81
N ALA A 156 -25.58 -15.83 3.09
CA ALA A 156 -24.34 -15.56 3.78
C ALA A 156 -23.39 -16.77 3.84
N PHE A 157 -22.12 -16.51 4.13
CA PHE A 157 -21.12 -17.53 4.46
C PHE A 157 -20.33 -17.15 5.72
N VAL A 158 -19.72 -18.13 6.37
CA VAL A 158 -18.93 -17.97 7.60
C VAL A 158 -17.47 -17.69 7.25
N ARG A 159 -16.86 -16.73 7.94
CA ARG A 159 -15.42 -16.44 7.91
C ARG A 159 -14.89 -15.95 9.25
N LEU A 160 -13.58 -15.80 9.39
CA LEU A 160 -13.00 -14.98 10.45
C LEU A 160 -13.42 -13.51 10.25
N PRO A 161 -13.63 -12.72 11.33
CA PRO A 161 -13.84 -11.28 11.21
C PRO A 161 -12.60 -10.60 10.62
N THR A 162 -12.80 -9.47 9.94
CA THR A 162 -11.66 -8.61 9.62
C THR A 162 -11.11 -7.98 10.90
N GLU A 163 -9.88 -7.48 10.87
CA GLU A 163 -9.35 -6.74 12.01
C GLU A 163 -10.22 -5.52 12.36
N GLU A 164 -10.69 -4.80 11.34
CA GLU A 164 -11.53 -3.61 11.47
C GLU A 164 -12.90 -3.95 12.06
N GLU A 165 -13.55 -5.02 11.57
CA GLU A 165 -14.82 -5.51 12.11
C GLU A 165 -14.69 -5.92 13.58
N TRP A 166 -13.61 -6.65 13.90
CA TRP A 166 -13.36 -7.11 15.25
C TRP A 166 -13.18 -5.93 16.20
N GLU A 167 -12.33 -4.96 15.86
CA GLU A 167 -12.03 -3.83 16.74
C GLU A 167 -13.22 -2.87 16.85
N TYR A 168 -13.94 -2.63 15.76
CA TYR A 168 -15.18 -1.85 15.77
C TYR A 168 -16.21 -2.48 16.71
N ALA A 169 -16.42 -3.79 16.60
CA ALA A 169 -17.33 -4.52 17.47
C ALA A 169 -16.86 -4.54 18.93
N ALA A 170 -15.56 -4.75 19.17
CA ALA A 170 -14.98 -4.78 20.53
C ALA A 170 -15.15 -3.44 21.26
N ARG A 171 -15.05 -2.31 20.54
CA ARG A 171 -15.24 -0.95 21.08
C ARG A 171 -16.71 -0.59 21.37
N GLY A 172 -17.67 -1.40 20.93
CA GLY A 172 -19.11 -1.14 21.09
C GLY A 172 -19.79 -0.54 19.86
N GLY A 173 -19.05 -0.37 18.75
CA GLY A 173 -19.60 0.05 17.46
C GLY A 173 -20.43 1.34 17.53
N ALA A 174 -21.60 1.34 16.88
CA ALA A 174 -22.53 2.46 16.89
C ALA A 174 -23.37 2.57 18.18
N ALA A 175 -23.23 1.65 19.13
CA ALA A 175 -23.97 1.68 20.39
C ALA A 175 -23.32 2.58 21.46
N VAL A 176 -22.15 3.14 21.17
CA VAL A 176 -21.40 4.02 22.08
C VAL A 176 -21.17 5.39 21.44
N SER A 177 -20.85 6.40 22.26
CA SER A 177 -20.47 7.72 21.75
C SER A 177 -19.11 7.65 21.03
N GLU A 178 -18.83 8.61 20.14
CA GLU A 178 -17.51 8.71 19.47
C GLU A 178 -16.36 8.84 20.48
N LEU A 179 -16.61 9.49 21.64
CA LEU A 179 -15.63 9.62 22.70
C LEU A 179 -15.34 8.27 23.37
N ASP A 180 -16.38 7.50 23.70
CA ASP A 180 -16.24 6.16 24.28
C ASP A 180 -15.59 5.20 23.30
N PHE A 181 -15.90 5.33 22.01
CA PHE A 181 -15.31 4.51 20.95
C PHE A 181 -13.79 4.68 20.86
N LEU A 182 -13.28 5.91 21.04
CA LEU A 182 -11.84 6.22 21.09
C LEU A 182 -11.18 5.79 22.41
N GLY A 183 -11.98 5.35 23.38
CA GLY A 183 -11.51 4.81 24.65
C GLY A 183 -10.55 3.64 24.47
N ARG A 184 -9.74 3.41 25.50
CA ARG A 184 -8.80 2.29 25.55
C ARG A 184 -9.53 0.93 25.55
N THR A 185 -10.65 0.87 26.25
CA THR A 185 -11.60 -0.25 26.29
C THR A 185 -12.99 0.31 25.96
N PHE A 186 -13.95 -0.58 25.69
CA PHE A 186 -15.35 -0.18 25.71
C PHE A 186 -15.78 0.24 27.14
N PRO A 187 -16.92 0.94 27.30
CA PRO A 187 -17.44 1.34 28.61
C PRO A 187 -17.68 0.15 29.54
N MET A 188 -17.03 0.16 30.70
CA MET A 188 -17.12 -0.87 31.74
C MET A 188 -17.40 -0.22 33.12
N PRO A 189 -18.61 0.31 33.37
CA PRO A 189 -18.89 1.09 34.58
C PRO A 189 -18.66 0.34 35.90
N GLU A 190 -18.86 -0.98 35.94
CA GLU A 190 -18.61 -1.82 37.12
C GLU A 190 -17.17 -2.38 37.18
N GLY A 191 -16.29 -1.92 36.29
CA GLY A 191 -14.87 -2.27 36.24
C GLY A 191 -14.55 -3.54 35.45
N THR A 192 -13.28 -3.68 35.04
CA THR A 192 -12.81 -4.71 34.09
C THR A 192 -13.17 -6.15 34.51
N SER A 193 -13.14 -6.46 35.81
CA SER A 193 -13.43 -7.81 36.33
C SER A 193 -14.86 -8.28 36.10
N ARG A 194 -15.78 -7.38 35.76
CA ARG A 194 -17.16 -7.72 35.39
C ARG A 194 -17.33 -8.07 33.92
N TYR A 195 -16.35 -7.74 33.08
CA TYR A 195 -16.47 -7.79 31.61
C TYR A 195 -15.39 -8.63 30.92
N ALA A 196 -14.23 -8.82 31.55
CA ALA A 196 -13.07 -9.44 30.91
C ALA A 196 -12.35 -10.43 31.83
N TRP A 197 -11.88 -11.54 31.24
CA TRP A 197 -11.04 -12.53 31.89
C TRP A 197 -9.57 -12.23 31.65
N PHE A 198 -8.84 -11.81 32.68
CA PHE A 198 -7.44 -11.40 32.59
C PHE A 198 -6.55 -12.12 33.60
N GLN A 199 -5.25 -11.83 33.54
CA GLN A 199 -4.27 -12.41 34.45
C GLN A 199 -4.54 -12.00 35.90
N GLY A 200 -4.87 -12.98 36.73
CA GLY A 200 -4.94 -12.77 38.17
C GLY A 200 -5.64 -13.92 38.89
N PRO A 201 -5.31 -14.17 40.17
CA PRO A 201 -5.92 -15.24 40.96
C PRO A 201 -7.41 -15.00 41.22
N ARG A 202 -7.87 -13.75 41.17
CA ARG A 202 -9.28 -13.34 41.33
C ARG A 202 -10.03 -13.12 40.01
N SER A 203 -9.37 -13.34 38.88
CA SER A 203 -9.97 -13.30 37.54
C SER A 203 -9.80 -14.69 36.90
N ALA A 204 -9.02 -14.84 35.84
CA ALA A 204 -8.97 -16.09 35.08
C ALA A 204 -8.19 -17.23 35.76
N ALA A 205 -7.42 -16.95 36.82
CA ALA A 205 -6.61 -17.92 37.56
C ALA A 205 -5.73 -18.81 36.66
N GLY A 206 -5.16 -18.22 35.59
CA GLY A 206 -4.21 -18.87 34.69
C GLY A 206 -4.83 -19.85 33.69
N ARG A 207 -6.15 -19.81 33.49
CA ARG A 207 -6.86 -20.68 32.53
C ARG A 207 -8.00 -19.95 31.84
N ALA A 208 -8.34 -20.40 30.63
CA ALA A 208 -9.56 -19.99 29.95
C ALA A 208 -10.80 -20.37 30.78
N GLN A 209 -11.85 -19.58 30.64
CA GLN A 209 -13.12 -19.73 31.33
C GLN A 209 -14.23 -20.06 30.33
N PRO A 210 -15.33 -20.71 30.77
CA PRO A 210 -16.48 -20.93 29.92
C PRO A 210 -17.01 -19.62 29.34
N VAL A 211 -17.44 -19.64 28.08
CA VAL A 211 -17.92 -18.43 27.40
C VAL A 211 -19.20 -17.87 28.04
N GLY A 212 -19.35 -16.55 27.97
CA GLY A 212 -20.57 -15.85 28.40
C GLY A 212 -20.79 -15.83 29.92
N MET A 213 -19.72 -15.96 30.71
CA MET A 213 -19.79 -15.95 32.18
C MET A 213 -19.68 -14.54 32.79
N LEU A 214 -19.23 -13.56 31.99
CA LEU A 214 -19.13 -12.14 32.35
C LEU A 214 -20.09 -11.30 31.51
N GLU A 215 -20.24 -10.02 31.90
CA GLU A 215 -21.12 -9.07 31.22
C GLU A 215 -20.67 -8.83 29.77
N ALA A 216 -21.63 -8.60 28.89
CA ALA A 216 -21.36 -8.28 27.50
C ALA A 216 -20.87 -6.84 27.32
N ASN A 217 -20.22 -6.57 26.19
CA ASN A 217 -20.00 -5.19 25.74
C ASN A 217 -21.34 -4.55 25.28
N PRO A 218 -21.36 -3.25 24.92
CA PRO A 218 -22.59 -2.55 24.53
C PRO A 218 -23.37 -3.15 23.34
N LEU A 219 -22.76 -4.01 22.53
CA LEU A 219 -23.42 -4.72 21.41
C LEU A 219 -24.03 -6.07 21.82
N GLY A 220 -23.83 -6.50 23.06
CA GLY A 220 -24.23 -7.83 23.54
C GLY A 220 -23.23 -8.93 23.17
N LEU A 221 -21.99 -8.57 22.82
CA LEU A 221 -20.90 -9.51 22.56
C LEU A 221 -20.14 -9.80 23.85
N HIS A 222 -19.86 -11.07 24.13
CA HIS A 222 -19.12 -11.48 25.32
C HIS A 222 -17.67 -11.83 24.98
N ASP A 223 -16.83 -11.77 26.01
CA ASP A 223 -15.44 -12.23 25.96
C ASP A 223 -14.61 -11.51 24.86
N MET A 224 -14.99 -10.29 24.49
CA MET A 224 -14.26 -9.49 23.48
C MET A 224 -12.87 -9.07 23.96
N LEU A 225 -12.65 -8.99 25.27
CA LEU A 225 -11.35 -8.71 25.87
C LEU A 225 -11.02 -9.81 26.88
N GLY A 226 -9.82 -10.37 26.77
CA GLY A 226 -9.37 -11.47 27.61
C GLY A 226 -9.90 -12.84 27.19
N ASN A 227 -10.01 -13.76 28.14
CA ASN A 227 -10.28 -15.19 27.92
C ASN A 227 -9.29 -15.83 26.95
N VAL A 228 -9.55 -15.89 25.64
CA VAL A 228 -8.53 -16.26 24.65
C VAL A 228 -8.32 -15.15 23.62
N GLY A 229 -7.08 -14.99 23.15
CA GLY A 229 -6.79 -14.10 22.04
C GLY A 229 -7.43 -14.63 20.76
N GLU A 230 -7.93 -13.73 19.92
CA GLU A 230 -8.76 -14.11 18.78
C GLU A 230 -8.08 -13.87 17.44
N LEU A 231 -8.04 -14.90 16.61
CA LEU A 231 -7.55 -14.84 15.23
C LEU A 231 -8.53 -14.04 14.35
N VAL A 232 -7.98 -13.14 13.52
CA VAL A 232 -8.73 -12.40 12.49
C VAL A 232 -8.27 -12.82 11.08
N LEU A 233 -8.99 -12.35 10.06
CA LEU A 233 -8.81 -12.80 8.68
C LEU A 233 -7.49 -12.33 8.05
N GLU A 234 -7.10 -11.08 8.24
CA GLU A 234 -5.99 -10.44 7.53
C GLU A 234 -4.61 -10.72 8.16
N PRO A 235 -3.54 -10.68 7.35
CA PRO A 235 -2.18 -10.66 7.89
C PRO A 235 -1.88 -9.36 8.63
N PHE A 236 -0.97 -9.43 9.59
CA PHE A 236 -0.46 -8.28 10.31
C PHE A 236 0.17 -7.29 9.33
N ARG A 237 -0.16 -6.02 9.51
CA ARG A 237 0.48 -4.90 8.83
C ARG A 237 0.79 -3.83 9.85
N ALA A 238 2.05 -3.41 9.89
CA ALA A 238 2.49 -2.31 10.73
C ALA A 238 1.72 -1.03 10.38
N VAL A 239 1.40 -0.19 11.37
CA VAL A 239 0.87 1.14 11.16
C VAL A 239 1.98 2.06 10.65
N ARG A 240 1.70 2.75 9.54
CA ARG A 240 2.48 3.88 9.03
C ARG A 240 1.55 5.09 9.03
N VAL A 241 1.67 5.90 10.09
CA VAL A 241 0.94 7.16 10.37
C VAL A 241 -0.30 7.37 9.49
N GLY A 242 -1.47 7.06 10.04
CA GLY A 242 -2.75 7.26 9.36
C GLY A 242 -3.22 6.12 8.47
N ARG A 243 -2.39 5.10 8.20
CA ARG A 243 -2.77 3.91 7.41
C ARG A 243 -1.89 2.68 7.73
N LEU A 244 -2.26 1.51 7.20
CA LEU A 244 -1.43 0.30 7.26
C LEU A 244 -0.26 0.33 6.26
N HIS A 245 0.88 -0.23 6.63
CA HIS A 245 2.05 -0.43 5.78
C HIS A 245 1.76 -1.47 4.67
N GLY A 246 2.50 -1.40 3.56
CA GLY A 246 2.27 -2.29 2.42
C GLY A 246 2.81 -3.71 2.60
N GLN A 247 3.69 -3.93 3.58
CA GLN A 247 4.24 -5.25 3.88
C GLN A 247 3.25 -6.05 4.73
N ALA A 248 2.82 -7.20 4.21
CA ALA A 248 2.11 -8.21 4.99
C ALA A 248 3.11 -9.04 5.82
N GLY A 249 2.80 -9.24 7.10
CA GLY A 249 3.56 -10.02 8.07
C GLY A 249 2.84 -11.30 8.47
N GLY A 250 2.89 -11.62 9.77
CA GLY A 250 2.27 -12.79 10.36
C GLY A 250 0.76 -12.70 10.51
N VAL A 251 0.21 -13.45 11.47
CA VAL A 251 -1.22 -13.47 11.78
C VAL A 251 -1.52 -12.49 12.90
N VAL A 252 -2.63 -11.76 12.81
CA VAL A 252 -3.09 -10.87 13.89
C VAL A 252 -3.92 -11.66 14.91
N VAL A 253 -3.57 -11.47 16.18
CA VAL A 253 -4.38 -11.90 17.34
C VAL A 253 -4.85 -10.67 18.11
N LYS A 254 -6.16 -10.60 18.39
CA LYS A 254 -6.84 -9.47 19.04
C LYS A 254 -7.31 -9.82 20.46
N GLY A 255 -7.68 -8.80 21.24
CA GLY A 255 -8.41 -8.93 22.52
C GLY A 255 -7.61 -9.29 23.78
N GLY A 256 -6.44 -9.92 23.62
CA GLY A 256 -5.68 -10.44 24.75
C GLY A 256 -6.26 -11.75 25.29
N ASP A 257 -5.61 -12.35 26.28
CA ASP A 257 -5.97 -13.66 26.81
C ASP A 257 -5.96 -13.71 28.35
N PHE A 258 -6.31 -14.86 28.93
CA PHE A 258 -6.34 -15.11 30.37
C PHE A 258 -5.00 -14.91 31.11
N ARG A 259 -3.90 -14.68 30.39
CA ARG A 259 -2.55 -14.38 30.91
C ARG A 259 -2.14 -12.93 30.67
N THR A 260 -2.96 -12.16 29.97
CA THR A 260 -2.75 -10.74 29.71
C THR A 260 -3.07 -9.95 30.99
N PRO A 261 -2.17 -9.09 31.49
CA PRO A 261 -2.46 -8.22 32.63
C PRO A 261 -3.67 -7.32 32.38
N GLU A 262 -4.45 -7.01 33.42
CA GLU A 262 -5.57 -6.06 33.33
C GLU A 262 -5.13 -4.72 32.71
N THR A 263 -3.98 -4.20 33.16
CA THR A 263 -3.37 -2.97 32.67
C THR A 263 -2.78 -3.07 31.27
N ALA A 264 -2.88 -4.22 30.59
CA ALA A 264 -2.52 -4.40 29.18
C ALA A 264 -3.74 -4.65 28.29
N LEU A 265 -4.92 -4.99 28.84
CA LEU A 265 -6.14 -5.15 28.06
C LEU A 265 -6.57 -3.82 27.42
N ARG A 266 -6.92 -3.89 26.14
CA ARG A 266 -7.40 -2.76 25.32
C ARG A 266 -7.95 -3.27 23.99
N SER A 267 -8.94 -2.58 23.42
CA SER A 267 -9.55 -2.96 22.15
C SER A 267 -8.58 -2.83 20.97
N SER A 268 -7.59 -1.93 21.07
CA SER A 268 -6.54 -1.74 20.06
C SER A 268 -5.48 -2.83 20.02
N LEU A 269 -5.41 -3.72 21.03
CA LEU A 269 -4.29 -4.67 21.17
C LEU A 269 -4.19 -5.53 19.90
N ARG A 270 -3.00 -5.54 19.30
CA ARG A 270 -2.67 -6.35 18.11
C ARG A 270 -1.37 -7.09 18.40
N ILE A 271 -1.46 -8.41 18.41
CA ILE A 271 -0.30 -9.28 18.58
C ILE A 271 -0.01 -9.93 17.22
N GLU A 272 1.20 -9.74 16.72
CA GLU A 272 1.67 -10.47 15.54
C GLU A 272 2.18 -11.85 15.97
N MET A 273 1.51 -12.89 15.48
CA MET A 273 1.90 -14.29 15.67
C MET A 273 2.54 -14.82 14.38
N PRO A 274 3.74 -15.42 14.42
CA PRO A 274 4.31 -16.10 13.26
C PRO A 274 3.36 -17.21 12.80
N PRO A 275 3.04 -17.35 11.50
CA PRO A 275 2.11 -18.37 11.03
C PRO A 275 2.67 -19.80 11.16
N TYR A 276 4.00 -19.95 11.22
CA TYR A 276 4.69 -21.22 11.35
C TYR A 276 5.76 -21.16 12.45
N ASN A 277 5.96 -22.28 13.12
CA ASN A 277 7.09 -22.48 14.02
C ASN A 277 8.36 -22.81 13.19
N PRO A 278 9.44 -22.01 13.28
CA PRO A 278 10.64 -22.24 12.48
C PRO A 278 11.43 -23.49 12.88
N THR A 279 11.16 -24.08 14.05
CA THR A 279 11.87 -25.27 14.53
C THR A 279 11.34 -26.57 13.90
N ASP A 280 10.02 -26.70 13.75
CA ASP A 280 9.38 -27.93 13.26
C ASP A 280 8.61 -27.74 11.94
N GLY A 281 8.49 -26.50 11.45
CA GLY A 281 7.77 -26.16 10.23
C GLY A 281 6.24 -26.25 10.32
N GLN A 282 5.69 -26.54 11.51
CA GLN A 282 4.26 -26.70 11.69
C GLN A 282 3.56 -25.34 11.85
N PRO A 283 2.26 -25.25 11.50
CA PRO A 283 1.47 -24.07 11.82
C PRO A 283 1.49 -23.75 13.31
N THR A 284 1.73 -22.48 13.65
CA THR A 284 1.83 -22.03 15.04
C THR A 284 0.49 -22.22 15.75
N ARG A 285 0.54 -22.82 16.94
CA ARG A 285 -0.62 -23.03 17.82
C ARG A 285 -0.25 -22.58 19.23
N LEU A 286 -1.09 -21.72 19.81
CA LEU A 286 -0.88 -21.21 21.16
C LEU A 286 -2.08 -21.59 22.04
N ALA A 287 -1.82 -22.08 23.25
CA ALA A 287 -2.83 -22.59 24.17
C ALA A 287 -3.90 -21.57 24.60
N SER A 288 -3.63 -20.29 24.35
CA SER A 288 -4.49 -19.17 24.69
C SER A 288 -5.04 -18.43 23.48
N VAL A 289 -4.87 -18.99 22.28
CA VAL A 289 -5.39 -18.41 21.03
C VAL A 289 -6.51 -19.29 20.50
N GLY A 290 -7.67 -18.67 20.34
CA GLY A 290 -8.86 -19.21 19.70
C GLY A 290 -9.36 -18.26 18.63
N PHE A 291 -10.67 -18.23 18.40
CA PHE A 291 -11.28 -17.37 17.40
C PHE A 291 -12.79 -17.24 17.61
N ARG A 292 -13.36 -16.22 16.98
CA ARG A 292 -14.79 -16.13 16.69
C ARG A 292 -15.00 -15.99 15.19
N VAL A 293 -16.25 -16.08 14.75
CA VAL A 293 -16.59 -16.02 13.32
C VAL A 293 -17.57 -14.89 13.02
N ALA A 294 -17.53 -14.38 11.79
CA ALA A 294 -18.48 -13.43 11.24
C ALA A 294 -19.26 -14.06 10.07
N LEU A 295 -20.44 -13.52 9.78
CA LEU A 295 -21.17 -13.82 8.55
C LEU A 295 -20.92 -12.73 7.52
N ALA A 296 -20.61 -13.14 6.29
CA ALA A 296 -20.36 -12.26 5.17
C ALA A 296 -21.20 -12.64 3.96
N ALA A 297 -21.29 -11.74 2.98
CA ALA A 297 -21.83 -12.01 1.66
C ALA A 297 -20.84 -11.51 0.60
N HIS A 298 -20.99 -11.97 -0.64
CA HIS A 298 -20.20 -11.43 -1.75
C HIS A 298 -20.53 -9.95 -1.95
N VAL A 299 -19.53 -9.15 -2.36
CA VAL A 299 -19.75 -7.72 -2.64
C VAL A 299 -20.58 -7.53 -3.92
N THR A 300 -20.33 -8.34 -4.95
CA THR A 300 -21.05 -8.34 -6.23
C THR A 300 -22.08 -9.48 -6.27
N THR A 301 -23.11 -9.40 -5.42
CA THR A 301 -24.21 -10.37 -5.29
C THR A 301 -25.03 -10.56 -6.57
N SER A 302 -25.14 -9.52 -7.40
CA SER A 302 -25.91 -9.51 -8.65
C SER A 302 -25.32 -8.54 -9.66
N LEU A 303 -25.75 -8.66 -10.93
CA LEU A 303 -25.39 -7.69 -11.97
C LEU A 303 -25.84 -6.27 -11.59
N HIS A 304 -27.07 -6.13 -11.08
CA HIS A 304 -27.61 -4.84 -10.63
C HIS A 304 -26.75 -4.22 -9.52
N ARG A 305 -26.30 -5.02 -8.54
CA ARG A 305 -25.40 -4.56 -7.46
C ARG A 305 -24.04 -4.13 -8.02
N ALA A 306 -23.46 -4.90 -8.94
CA ALA A 306 -22.19 -4.58 -9.58
C ALA A 306 -22.25 -3.27 -10.39
N GLU A 307 -23.32 -3.07 -11.15
CA GLU A 307 -23.55 -1.82 -11.87
C GLU A 307 -23.74 -0.63 -10.92
N ALA A 308 -24.44 -0.82 -9.80
CA ALA A 308 -24.60 0.23 -8.78
C ALA A 308 -23.26 0.62 -8.13
N LEU A 309 -22.38 -0.36 -7.87
CA LEU A 309 -21.01 -0.12 -7.39
C LEU A 309 -20.20 0.68 -8.41
N ASN A 310 -20.21 0.28 -9.68
CA ASN A 310 -19.46 0.97 -10.73
C ASN A 310 -19.94 2.40 -10.93
N ARG A 311 -21.27 2.63 -10.97
CA ARG A 311 -21.83 3.99 -11.08
C ARG A 311 -21.43 4.87 -9.89
N ALA A 312 -21.46 4.32 -8.67
CA ALA A 312 -21.02 5.04 -7.48
C ALA A 312 -19.53 5.38 -7.55
N PHE A 313 -18.69 4.42 -7.96
CA PHE A 313 -17.25 4.62 -8.14
C PHE A 313 -16.95 5.71 -9.17
N GLU A 314 -17.59 5.68 -10.33
CA GLU A 314 -17.43 6.70 -11.38
C GLU A 314 -17.92 8.08 -10.94
N ALA A 315 -18.96 8.14 -10.12
CA ALA A 315 -19.44 9.39 -9.54
C ALA A 315 -18.45 9.95 -8.52
N GLU A 316 -17.97 9.13 -7.59
CA GLU A 316 -16.96 9.51 -6.60
C GLU A 316 -15.62 9.86 -7.24
N SER A 317 -15.18 9.15 -8.28
CA SER A 317 -13.95 9.44 -9.01
C SER A 317 -14.02 10.78 -9.75
N ARG A 318 -15.18 11.15 -10.29
CA ARG A 318 -15.41 12.48 -10.88
C ARG A 318 -15.56 13.59 -9.82
N ALA A 319 -16.13 13.28 -8.66
CA ALA A 319 -16.36 14.23 -7.56
C ALA A 319 -15.11 14.43 -6.67
N SER A 320 -14.23 13.44 -6.64
CA SER A 320 -12.88 13.49 -6.09
C SER A 320 -12.07 14.41 -6.98
N GLY A 321 -12.29 15.70 -6.76
CA GLY A 321 -11.38 16.75 -7.17
C GLY A 321 -9.95 16.43 -6.76
N THR A 322 -8.98 17.14 -7.33
CA THR A 322 -7.57 16.92 -7.03
C THR A 322 -7.33 16.94 -5.50
N GLU A 323 -6.29 16.25 -5.02
CA GLU A 323 -5.92 16.30 -3.60
C GLU A 323 -5.77 17.75 -3.10
N ALA A 324 -5.40 18.67 -3.99
CA ALA A 324 -5.40 20.11 -3.76
C ALA A 324 -6.83 20.68 -3.58
N GLU A 325 -7.81 20.33 -4.41
CA GLU A 325 -9.21 20.73 -4.22
C GLU A 325 -9.81 20.19 -2.92
N ASN A 326 -9.46 18.96 -2.53
CA ASN A 326 -9.85 18.39 -1.24
C ASN A 326 -9.22 19.12 -0.05
N ALA A 327 -7.91 19.40 -0.12
CA ALA A 327 -7.21 20.19 0.90
C ALA A 327 -7.78 21.62 0.99
N ARG A 328 -8.14 22.23 -0.13
CA ARG A 328 -8.80 23.56 -0.16
C ARG A 328 -10.18 23.53 0.47
N ARG A 329 -11.00 22.51 0.16
CA ARG A 329 -12.30 22.31 0.82
C ARG A 329 -12.15 22.15 2.34
N GLN A 330 -11.13 21.42 2.79
CA GLN A 330 -10.83 21.26 4.22
C GLN A 330 -10.34 22.56 4.87
N ILE A 331 -9.46 23.32 4.22
CA ILE A 331 -9.03 24.64 4.71
C ILE A 331 -10.22 25.59 4.83
N ALA A 332 -11.11 25.61 3.84
CA ALA A 332 -12.33 26.41 3.87
C ALA A 332 -13.28 25.99 5.02
N ALA A 333 -13.42 24.69 5.27
CA ALA A 333 -14.23 24.17 6.38
C ALA A 333 -13.62 24.54 7.76
N MET A 334 -12.29 24.45 7.93
CA MET A 334 -11.61 24.87 9.17
C MET A 334 -11.71 26.38 9.42
N ARG A 335 -11.81 27.18 8.35
CA ARG A 335 -11.97 28.64 8.46
C ARG A 335 -13.31 29.02 9.10
N ALA A 336 -14.35 28.18 8.98
CA ALA A 336 -15.72 28.45 9.44
C ALA A 336 -15.90 28.49 10.98
N GLY A 337 -14.88 28.13 11.77
CA GLY A 337 -14.88 28.22 13.23
C GLY A 337 -13.59 28.78 13.84
N ALA A 338 -12.67 29.27 13.00
CA ALA A 338 -11.35 29.70 13.42
C ALA A 338 -11.35 31.12 14.02
N ASP A 339 -10.50 31.35 15.02
CA ASP A 339 -10.17 32.68 15.54
C ASP A 339 -9.25 33.45 14.57
N ALA A 340 -9.01 34.74 14.82
CA ALA A 340 -8.27 35.60 13.90
C ALA A 340 -6.83 35.10 13.60
N PRO A 341 -6.04 34.64 14.59
CA PRO A 341 -4.71 34.07 14.32
C PRO A 341 -4.75 32.79 13.48
N MET A 342 -5.70 31.89 13.76
CA MET A 342 -5.86 30.65 13.01
C MET A 342 -6.31 30.92 11.57
N ARG A 343 -7.20 31.89 11.32
CA ARG A 343 -7.57 32.31 9.97
C ARG A 343 -6.35 32.78 9.16
N GLN A 344 -5.49 33.59 9.77
CA GLN A 344 -4.27 34.06 9.09
C GLN A 344 -3.29 32.93 8.76
N ASN A 345 -3.20 31.90 9.61
CA ASN A 345 -2.40 30.70 9.32
C ASN A 345 -3.02 29.88 8.17
N LEU A 346 -4.35 29.72 8.16
CA LEU A 346 -5.08 29.03 7.09
C LEU A 346 -4.95 29.77 5.75
N ASP A 347 -4.96 31.11 5.75
CA ASP A 347 -4.74 31.93 4.54
C ASP A 347 -3.34 31.71 3.96
N ARG A 348 -2.31 31.65 4.83
CA ARG A 348 -0.94 31.34 4.41
C ARG A 348 -0.80 29.92 3.88
N LEU A 349 -1.46 28.94 4.49
CA LEU A 349 -1.48 27.56 4.02
C LEU A 349 -2.18 27.43 2.67
N GLU A 350 -3.33 28.10 2.48
CA GLU A 350 -4.04 28.11 1.20
C GLU A 350 -3.20 28.75 0.10
N ALA A 351 -2.57 29.90 0.38
CA ALA A 351 -1.67 30.56 -0.57
C ALA A 351 -0.46 29.70 -0.91
N GLY A 352 0.13 29.00 0.07
CA GLY A 352 1.24 28.07 -0.13
C GLY A 352 0.86 26.87 -0.98
N LEU A 353 -0.31 26.28 -0.73
CA LEU A 353 -0.85 25.17 -1.53
C LEU A 353 -1.08 25.60 -2.99
N MET A 354 -1.66 26.78 -3.19
CA MET A 354 -1.87 27.35 -4.52
C MET A 354 -0.57 27.63 -5.28
N ALA A 355 0.45 28.11 -4.58
CA ALA A 355 1.77 28.33 -5.17
C ALA A 355 2.42 27.00 -5.57
N ALA A 356 2.35 25.98 -4.71
CA ALA A 356 2.87 24.65 -4.98
C ALA A 356 2.15 23.96 -6.14
N GLU A 357 0.82 24.10 -6.25
CA GLU A 357 0.04 23.55 -7.36
C GLU A 357 0.42 24.19 -8.70
N ARG A 358 0.51 25.53 -8.74
CA ARG A 358 0.98 26.25 -9.92
C ARG A 358 2.39 25.84 -10.33
N GLN A 359 3.28 25.69 -9.35
CA GLN A 359 4.65 25.26 -9.60
C GLN A 359 4.71 23.84 -10.16
N ARG A 360 3.90 22.91 -9.64
CA ARG A 360 3.83 21.53 -10.16
C ARG A 360 3.30 21.48 -11.58
N LEU A 361 2.19 22.19 -11.86
CA LEU A 361 1.62 22.26 -13.21
C LEU A 361 2.61 22.89 -14.21
N GLU A 362 3.37 23.90 -13.78
CA GLU A 362 4.41 24.49 -14.62
C GLU A 362 5.59 23.54 -14.84
N GLN A 363 6.01 22.77 -13.83
CA GLN A 363 7.05 21.73 -13.99
C GLN A 363 6.62 20.64 -14.98
N GLU A 364 5.36 20.22 -14.92
CA GLU A 364 4.80 19.24 -15.85
C GLU A 364 4.75 19.79 -17.28
N ARG A 365 4.28 21.02 -17.46
CA ARG A 365 4.28 21.71 -18.77
C ARG A 365 5.68 21.95 -19.31
N ALA A 366 6.63 22.31 -18.46
CA ALA A 366 8.04 22.43 -18.85
C ALA A 366 8.61 21.09 -19.33
N GLY A 367 8.21 19.97 -18.71
CA GLY A 367 8.55 18.62 -19.16
C GLY A 367 7.99 18.31 -20.55
N ILE A 368 6.72 18.66 -20.80
CA ILE A 368 6.07 18.51 -22.12
C ILE A 368 6.81 19.35 -23.18
N ARG A 369 7.12 20.61 -22.87
CA ARG A 369 7.87 21.50 -23.78
C ARG A 369 9.24 20.94 -24.14
N ALA A 370 10.00 20.46 -23.16
CA ALA A 370 11.32 19.86 -23.39
C ALA A 370 11.23 18.60 -24.28
N GLN A 371 10.22 17.76 -24.08
CA GLN A 371 9.99 16.59 -24.92
C GLN A 371 9.57 16.95 -26.34
N LEU A 372 8.69 17.94 -26.51
CA LEU A 372 8.29 18.46 -27.82
C LEU A 372 9.49 19.03 -28.58
N GLU A 373 10.35 19.79 -27.92
CA GLU A 373 11.58 20.30 -28.52
C GLU A 373 12.52 19.16 -28.95
N GLY A 374 12.74 18.17 -28.08
CA GLY A 374 13.56 16.99 -28.41
C GLY A 374 13.00 16.19 -29.60
N ALA A 375 11.68 15.98 -29.66
CA ALA A 375 11.02 15.36 -30.79
C ALA A 375 11.22 16.18 -32.07
N ALA A 376 11.04 17.50 -32.02
CA ALA A 376 11.24 18.37 -33.17
C ALA A 376 12.70 18.36 -33.67
N VAL A 377 13.68 18.32 -32.76
CA VAL A 377 15.11 18.20 -33.10
C VAL A 377 15.41 16.88 -33.81
N LEU A 378 14.86 15.76 -33.33
CA LEU A 378 15.02 14.46 -33.98
C LEU A 378 14.35 14.43 -35.36
N ALA A 379 13.15 15.01 -35.49
CA ALA A 379 12.48 15.15 -36.79
C ALA A 379 13.30 16.03 -37.76
N ARG A 380 13.94 17.09 -37.26
CA ARG A 380 14.86 17.92 -38.04
C ARG A 380 16.07 17.13 -38.51
N ALA A 381 16.64 16.27 -37.66
CA ALA A 381 17.75 15.39 -38.02
C ALA A 381 17.36 14.41 -39.15
N VAL A 382 16.16 13.80 -39.08
CA VAL A 382 15.61 12.97 -40.18
C VAL A 382 15.58 13.75 -41.49
N GLY A 383 15.07 14.98 -41.47
CA GLY A 383 14.99 15.86 -42.63
C GLY A 383 16.36 16.27 -43.19
N GLN A 384 17.34 16.52 -42.33
CA GLN A 384 18.71 16.87 -42.72
C GLN A 384 19.45 15.68 -43.35
N SER A 385 19.38 14.49 -42.74
CA SER A 385 19.98 13.29 -43.30
C SER A 385 19.39 12.98 -44.67
N GLN A 386 18.06 13.11 -44.85
CA GLN A 386 17.42 12.93 -46.16
C GLN A 386 17.95 13.91 -47.22
N ARG A 387 18.02 15.21 -46.93
CA ARG A 387 18.53 16.20 -47.89
C ARG A 387 19.96 15.92 -48.32
N ARG A 388 20.82 15.47 -47.38
CA ARG A 388 22.19 15.06 -47.70
C ARG A 388 22.22 13.83 -48.60
N MET A 389 21.36 12.84 -48.34
CA MET A 389 21.19 11.68 -49.22
C MET A 389 20.75 12.10 -50.62
N ASP A 390 19.74 12.98 -50.73
CA ASP A 390 19.20 13.48 -52.01
C ASP A 390 20.26 14.23 -52.83
N GLY A 391 21.25 14.86 -52.19
CA GLY A 391 22.39 15.50 -52.86
C GLY A 391 23.47 14.52 -53.32
N ILE A 392 23.64 13.39 -52.63
CA ILE A 392 24.65 12.35 -52.93
C ILE A 392 24.13 11.39 -54.01
N GLN A 393 22.84 11.04 -53.96
CA GLN A 393 22.23 10.02 -54.82
C GLN A 393 22.47 10.27 -56.33
N PRO A 394 22.29 11.49 -56.87
CA PRO A 394 22.50 11.77 -58.29
C PRO A 394 23.97 11.66 -58.70
N LEU A 395 24.90 11.93 -57.78
CA LEU A 395 26.34 11.82 -58.01
C LEU A 395 26.81 10.37 -58.15
N LEU A 396 26.01 9.41 -57.68
CA LEU A 396 26.24 7.96 -57.85
C LEU A 396 25.52 7.38 -59.08
N SER A 397 24.49 8.05 -59.60
CA SER A 397 23.66 7.57 -60.72
C SER A 397 23.85 8.33 -62.04
N GLY A 398 24.57 9.46 -62.03
CA GLY A 398 24.78 10.34 -63.20
C GLY A 398 25.93 9.91 -64.13
N ALA A 399 26.00 10.52 -65.32
CA ALA A 399 27.03 10.23 -66.32
C ALA A 399 28.46 10.64 -65.90
N ASP A 400 28.61 11.61 -64.98
CA ASP A 400 29.90 12.04 -64.42
C ASP A 400 30.56 10.99 -63.50
N VAL A 401 29.82 9.96 -63.10
CA VAL A 401 30.34 8.78 -62.39
C VAL A 401 31.46 8.08 -63.18
N VAL A 402 31.41 8.19 -64.51
CA VAL A 402 32.40 7.62 -65.44
C VAL A 402 33.80 8.27 -65.26
N GLN A 403 33.88 9.48 -64.68
CA GLN A 403 35.15 10.17 -64.40
C GLN A 403 35.63 10.03 -62.94
N SER A 404 34.84 9.43 -62.05
CA SER A 404 35.18 9.27 -60.62
C SER A 404 35.99 8.00 -60.34
N SER A 405 37.00 8.08 -59.45
CA SER A 405 37.82 6.92 -59.08
C SER A 405 37.00 5.87 -58.28
N PRO A 406 37.38 4.56 -58.31
CA PRO A 406 36.75 3.53 -57.50
C PRO A 406 36.68 3.89 -56.00
N GLU A 407 37.70 4.55 -55.47
CA GLU A 407 37.80 5.00 -54.08
C GLU A 407 36.74 6.06 -53.78
N MET A 408 36.56 7.02 -54.69
CA MET A 408 35.57 8.07 -54.54
C MET A 408 34.16 7.47 -54.52
N ARG A 409 33.82 6.56 -55.45
CA ARG A 409 32.53 5.85 -55.44
C ARG A 409 32.27 5.09 -54.14
N HIS A 410 33.30 4.43 -53.60
CA HIS A 410 33.21 3.74 -52.31
C HIS A 410 32.95 4.72 -51.16
N GLN A 411 33.60 5.89 -51.15
CA GLN A 411 33.36 6.95 -50.16
C GLN A 411 31.93 7.48 -50.21
N TRP A 412 31.40 7.80 -51.40
CA TRP A 412 30.02 8.27 -51.56
C TRP A 412 28.99 7.21 -51.15
N ALA A 413 29.20 5.93 -51.52
CA ALA A 413 28.33 4.83 -51.11
C ALA A 413 28.34 4.62 -49.58
N THR A 414 29.51 4.69 -48.96
CA THR A 414 29.64 4.60 -47.49
C THR A 414 28.95 5.77 -46.79
N ALA A 415 29.11 6.99 -47.29
CA ALA A 415 28.44 8.17 -46.76
C ALA A 415 26.91 8.08 -46.88
N LEU A 416 26.40 7.54 -47.99
CA LEU A 416 24.96 7.33 -48.18
C LEU A 416 24.39 6.33 -47.17
N GLU A 417 25.11 5.24 -46.91
CA GLU A 417 24.69 4.24 -45.91
C GLU A 417 24.72 4.79 -44.48
N GLN A 418 25.75 5.57 -44.13
CA GLN A 418 25.81 6.26 -42.83
C GLN A 418 24.63 7.20 -42.62
N LEU A 419 24.29 8.01 -43.64
CA LEU A 419 23.14 8.91 -43.58
C LEU A 419 21.81 8.16 -43.47
N ARG A 420 21.69 7.00 -44.12
CA ARG A 420 20.52 6.12 -44.00
C ARG A 420 20.36 5.63 -42.55
N ILE A 421 21.44 5.17 -41.93
CA ILE A 421 21.46 4.72 -40.54
C ILE A 421 21.09 5.87 -39.59
N GLU A 422 21.70 7.05 -39.74
CA GLU A 422 21.41 8.24 -38.94
C GLU A 422 19.94 8.66 -39.05
N ARG A 423 19.38 8.64 -40.26
CA ARG A 423 17.97 8.97 -40.51
C ARG A 423 17.04 8.00 -39.79
N GLU A 424 17.28 6.70 -39.90
CA GLU A 424 16.43 5.69 -39.26
C GLU A 424 16.54 5.74 -37.73
N LEU A 425 17.74 5.90 -37.18
CA LEU A 425 17.93 6.07 -35.72
C LEU A 425 17.23 7.32 -35.19
N SER A 426 17.29 8.43 -35.93
CA SER A 426 16.60 9.68 -35.57
C SER A 426 15.08 9.51 -35.62
N LEU A 427 14.57 8.77 -36.60
CA LEU A 427 13.14 8.45 -36.72
C LEU A 427 12.65 7.54 -35.59
N ASP A 428 13.47 6.57 -35.16
CA ASP A 428 13.19 5.71 -34.00
C ASP A 428 13.15 6.48 -32.68
N GLY A 429 14.08 7.40 -32.49
CA GLY A 429 14.06 8.32 -31.35
C GLY A 429 12.81 9.18 -31.36
N TYR A 430 12.49 9.76 -32.52
CA TYR A 430 11.31 10.60 -32.72
C TYR A 430 10.01 9.85 -32.40
N ALA A 431 9.83 8.66 -32.96
CA ALA A 431 8.65 7.82 -32.78
C ALA A 431 8.39 7.49 -31.29
N ARG A 432 9.44 7.19 -30.53
CA ARG A 432 9.34 6.96 -29.08
C ARG A 432 8.95 8.22 -28.33
N MET A 433 9.57 9.37 -28.64
CA MET A 433 9.25 10.62 -27.95
C MET A 433 7.79 11.06 -28.20
N VAL A 434 7.27 10.93 -29.43
CA VAL A 434 5.87 11.30 -29.70
C VAL A 434 4.87 10.30 -29.10
N ALA A 435 5.22 9.01 -29.02
CA ALA A 435 4.41 8.02 -28.30
C ALA A 435 4.36 8.31 -26.79
N ASP A 436 5.48 8.70 -26.20
CA ASP A 436 5.57 9.08 -24.78
C ASP A 436 4.77 10.36 -24.51
N LEU A 437 4.89 11.37 -25.37
CA LEU A 437 4.10 12.61 -25.31
C LEU A 437 2.59 12.35 -25.40
N GLY A 438 2.14 11.43 -26.25
CA GLY A 438 0.72 11.07 -26.36
C GLY A 438 0.15 10.44 -25.07
N ARG A 439 0.99 9.77 -24.28
CA ARG A 439 0.61 9.22 -22.98
C ARG A 439 0.54 10.28 -21.88
N THR A 440 1.30 11.36 -21.99
CA THR A 440 1.44 12.37 -20.93
C THR A 440 0.52 13.57 -21.09
N ALA A 441 0.12 13.95 -22.31
CA ALA A 441 -0.68 15.17 -22.55
C ALA A 441 -1.81 14.96 -23.55
N ASP A 442 -2.85 15.80 -23.46
CA ASP A 442 -3.95 15.84 -24.42
C ASP A 442 -3.62 16.72 -25.65
N ARG A 443 -4.45 16.62 -26.69
CA ARG A 443 -4.27 17.35 -27.97
C ARG A 443 -4.20 18.87 -27.79
N ALA A 444 -5.03 19.43 -26.91
CA ALA A 444 -5.09 20.87 -26.68
C ALA A 444 -3.81 21.38 -25.98
N THR A 445 -3.34 20.64 -24.98
CA THR A 445 -2.10 20.92 -24.25
C THR A 445 -0.89 20.80 -25.18
N LEU A 446 -0.80 19.71 -25.93
CA LEU A 446 0.28 19.49 -26.91
C LEU A 446 0.37 20.63 -27.93
N ALA A 447 -0.76 21.06 -28.49
CA ALA A 447 -0.80 22.19 -29.45
C ALA A 447 -0.38 23.52 -28.80
N THR A 448 -0.85 23.78 -27.59
CA THR A 448 -0.53 25.01 -26.84
C THR A 448 0.95 25.09 -26.53
N GLU A 449 1.50 24.03 -25.92
CA GLU A 449 2.91 23.97 -25.52
C GLU A 449 3.85 23.95 -26.74
N ALA A 450 3.48 23.29 -27.84
CA ALA A 450 4.24 23.36 -29.09
C ALA A 450 4.32 24.80 -29.63
N GLY A 451 3.23 25.56 -29.52
CA GLY A 451 3.21 26.98 -29.87
C GLY A 451 4.12 27.84 -28.98
N VAL A 452 4.28 27.49 -27.70
CA VAL A 452 5.23 28.15 -26.78
C VAL A 452 6.66 27.88 -27.22
N VAL A 453 7.03 26.60 -27.39
CA VAL A 453 8.37 26.18 -27.81
C VAL A 453 8.74 26.81 -29.16
N ALA A 454 7.78 26.92 -30.08
CA ALA A 454 8.01 27.56 -31.37
C ALA A 454 8.40 29.05 -31.23
N ARG A 455 7.70 29.82 -30.40
CA ARG A 455 8.04 31.23 -30.15
C ARG A 455 9.40 31.36 -29.47
N GLU A 456 9.72 30.46 -28.55
CA GLU A 456 11.05 30.41 -27.93
C GLU A 456 12.15 30.09 -28.94
N ALA A 457 11.92 29.14 -29.86
CA ALA A 457 12.84 28.80 -30.93
C ALA A 457 13.05 29.97 -31.90
N GLU A 458 11.99 30.70 -32.26
CA GLU A 458 12.05 31.94 -33.05
C GLU A 458 12.90 33.01 -32.35
N ALA A 459 12.72 33.20 -31.04
CA ALA A 459 13.55 34.10 -30.24
C ALA A 459 15.02 33.68 -30.19
N ARG A 460 15.30 32.37 -30.27
CA ARG A 460 16.65 31.81 -30.42
C ARG A 460 17.17 31.82 -31.87
N ASN A 461 16.46 32.47 -32.80
CA ASN A 461 16.78 32.54 -34.23
C ASN A 461 16.83 31.17 -34.93
N VAL A 462 15.95 30.25 -34.51
CA VAL A 462 15.73 28.91 -35.12
C VAL A 462 14.27 28.77 -35.59
N PRO A 463 13.78 29.63 -36.49
CA PRO A 463 12.38 29.61 -36.94
C PRO A 463 12.03 28.34 -37.74
N ASP A 464 13.03 27.67 -38.29
CA ASP A 464 12.86 26.43 -39.07
C ASP A 464 12.44 25.23 -38.21
N LEU A 465 12.43 25.36 -36.87
CA LEU A 465 11.93 24.30 -35.98
C LEU A 465 10.39 24.19 -35.97
N ARG A 466 9.67 25.26 -36.34
CA ARG A 466 8.20 25.33 -36.28
C ARG A 466 7.50 24.17 -37.00
N PRO A 467 7.82 23.85 -38.27
CA PRO A 467 7.13 22.77 -38.98
C PRO A 467 7.33 21.40 -38.29
N TYR A 468 8.47 21.20 -37.64
CA TYR A 468 8.77 19.96 -36.91
C TYR A 468 8.03 19.87 -35.57
N LEU A 469 7.84 21.00 -34.87
CA LEU A 469 7.02 21.06 -33.65
C LEU A 469 5.54 20.79 -33.96
N ASP A 470 5.02 21.38 -35.04
CA ASP A 470 3.63 21.20 -35.44
C ASP A 470 3.35 19.73 -35.82
N VAL A 471 4.26 19.06 -36.53
CA VAL A 471 4.11 17.63 -36.84
C VAL A 471 4.31 16.74 -35.61
N ALA A 472 5.23 17.08 -34.70
CA ALA A 472 5.42 16.35 -33.45
C ALA A 472 4.19 16.41 -32.54
N ALA A 473 3.58 17.59 -32.36
CA ALA A 473 2.36 17.75 -31.58
C ALA A 473 1.18 16.97 -32.16
N ARG A 474 1.03 16.98 -33.50
CA ARG A 474 0.00 16.17 -34.19
C ARG A 474 0.24 14.68 -34.02
N HIS A 475 1.44 14.18 -34.29
CA HIS A 475 1.75 12.76 -34.13
C HIS A 475 1.60 12.28 -32.68
N ALA A 476 1.95 13.10 -31.70
CA ALA A 476 1.73 12.79 -30.29
C ALA A 476 0.23 12.70 -29.95
N ALA A 477 -0.57 13.66 -30.45
CA ALA A 477 -2.02 13.64 -30.29
C ALA A 477 -2.67 12.43 -31.00
N ASP A 478 -2.24 12.12 -32.23
CA ASP A 478 -2.71 10.96 -32.98
C ASP A 478 -2.31 9.65 -32.29
N SER A 479 -1.11 9.59 -31.68
CA SER A 479 -0.67 8.45 -30.88
C SER A 479 -1.56 8.17 -29.68
N ARG A 480 -2.15 9.22 -29.09
CA ARG A 480 -3.11 9.10 -27.99
C ARG A 480 -4.47 8.62 -28.49
N ASP A 481 -4.96 9.23 -29.56
CA ASP A 481 -6.34 9.05 -30.03
C ASP A 481 -6.52 7.74 -30.81
N ASN A 482 -5.53 7.37 -31.63
CA ASN A 482 -5.63 6.29 -32.62
C ASN A 482 -4.45 5.31 -32.59
N GLY A 483 -3.52 5.47 -31.63
CA GLY A 483 -2.25 4.75 -31.61
C GLY A 483 -1.19 5.37 -32.53
N LEU A 484 0.07 5.02 -32.31
CA LEU A 484 1.20 5.63 -33.02
C LEU A 484 1.07 5.39 -34.54
N PRO A 485 1.17 6.43 -35.39
CA PRO A 485 1.11 6.26 -36.84
C PRO A 485 2.17 5.29 -37.36
N PRO A 486 1.90 4.55 -38.46
CA PRO A 486 2.88 3.65 -39.06
C PRO A 486 4.19 4.38 -39.40
N ARG A 487 5.32 3.68 -39.28
CA ARG A 487 6.66 4.26 -39.45
C ARG A 487 6.84 5.00 -40.78
N ASP A 488 6.36 4.44 -41.88
CA ASP A 488 6.46 5.06 -43.20
C ASP A 488 5.70 6.40 -43.27
N ARG A 489 4.52 6.46 -42.66
CA ARG A 489 3.72 7.67 -42.54
C ARG A 489 4.42 8.73 -41.68
N LEU A 490 4.96 8.33 -40.52
CA LEU A 490 5.76 9.24 -39.68
C LEU A 490 6.92 9.85 -40.47
N ARG A 491 7.65 9.02 -41.23
CA ARG A 491 8.76 9.46 -42.08
C ARG A 491 8.29 10.45 -43.14
N GLU A 492 7.25 10.12 -43.89
CA GLU A 492 6.73 10.97 -44.96
C GLU A 492 6.29 12.35 -44.46
N GLU A 493 5.56 12.38 -43.34
CA GLU A 493 5.06 13.63 -42.75
C GLU A 493 6.21 14.47 -42.15
N VAL A 494 7.22 13.83 -41.55
CA VAL A 494 8.45 14.52 -41.09
C VAL A 494 9.24 15.09 -42.27
N LEU A 495 9.35 14.36 -43.38
CA LEU A 495 10.02 14.85 -44.59
C LEU A 495 9.22 15.97 -45.27
N ALA A 496 7.89 15.96 -45.18
CA ALA A 496 7.06 17.08 -45.61
C ALA A 496 7.32 18.34 -44.76
N ALA A 497 7.40 18.18 -43.43
CA ALA A 497 7.81 19.27 -42.54
C ALA A 497 9.22 19.78 -42.87
N SER A 498 10.14 18.89 -43.23
CA SER A 498 11.49 19.24 -43.66
C SER A 498 11.53 20.10 -44.93
N ARG A 499 10.66 19.81 -45.91
CA ARG A 499 10.51 20.65 -47.10
C ARG A 499 9.91 22.02 -46.78
N ALA A 500 8.90 22.04 -45.90
CA ALA A 500 8.27 23.29 -45.45
C ALA A 500 9.21 24.20 -44.66
N ALA A 501 10.16 23.62 -43.91
CA ALA A 501 11.18 24.36 -43.16
C ALA A 501 12.22 25.07 -44.07
N GLY A 502 12.33 24.67 -45.34
CA GLY A 502 13.33 25.20 -46.28
C GLY A 502 14.77 24.72 -46.00
N PRO A 503 15.75 25.12 -46.82
CA PRO A 503 17.15 24.85 -46.54
C PRO A 503 17.59 25.62 -45.28
N PRO A 504 18.50 25.06 -44.45
CA PRO A 504 19.05 25.80 -43.33
C PRO A 504 19.68 27.09 -43.84
N ARG A 505 19.46 28.22 -43.15
CA ARG A 505 20.14 29.47 -43.48
C ARG A 505 21.66 29.23 -43.40
N PRO A 506 22.47 29.68 -44.37
CA PRO A 506 23.90 29.56 -44.28
C PRO A 506 24.37 30.24 -43.00
N VAL A 507 25.12 29.53 -42.18
CA VAL A 507 25.86 30.14 -41.09
C VAL A 507 26.83 31.12 -41.74
N SER A 508 26.74 32.41 -41.41
CA SER A 508 27.73 33.40 -41.85
C SER A 508 29.11 32.94 -41.37
N VAL A 509 29.91 32.39 -42.27
CA VAL A 509 31.31 32.08 -41.99
C VAL A 509 32.00 33.44 -41.77
N PRO A 510 32.67 33.68 -40.63
CA PRO A 510 33.48 34.89 -40.49
C PRO A 510 34.54 34.88 -41.60
N ASP A 511 34.70 36.00 -42.31
CA ASP A 511 35.70 36.11 -43.38
C ASP A 511 37.08 35.62 -42.88
N PRO A 512 37.82 34.82 -43.68
CA PRO A 512 39.16 34.42 -43.33
C PRO A 512 40.03 35.68 -43.12
N PRO A 513 40.92 35.70 -42.13
CA PRO A 513 41.72 36.89 -41.83
C PRO A 513 42.53 37.30 -43.07
N ARG A 514 42.31 38.54 -43.53
CA ARG A 514 43.10 39.13 -44.62
C ARG A 514 44.56 39.20 -44.19
N THR A 515 45.45 38.65 -45.02
CA THR A 515 46.91 38.83 -44.92
C THR A 515 47.27 40.31 -44.91
N PRO A 516 48.05 40.80 -43.94
CA PRO A 516 48.42 42.21 -43.87
C PRO A 516 49.58 42.52 -44.83
N GLU A 517 49.36 43.47 -45.75
CA GLU A 517 50.44 44.17 -46.47
C GLU A 517 50.94 45.40 -45.67
N PRO A 518 52.20 45.81 -45.85
CA PRO A 518 52.95 46.57 -44.87
C PRO A 518 52.73 48.08 -45.01
N ARG A 519 52.56 48.79 -43.89
CA ARG A 519 52.75 50.25 -43.84
C ARG A 519 53.61 50.68 -42.66
N GLN A 520 54.56 51.54 -43.01
CA GLN A 520 55.63 52.11 -42.19
C GLN A 520 55.12 53.10 -41.12
N ALA A 521 56.01 53.35 -40.17
CA ALA A 521 55.82 53.87 -38.83
C ALA A 521 55.45 55.38 -38.71
N ALA A 522 54.85 55.70 -37.55
CA ALA A 522 54.85 57.02 -36.92
C ALA A 522 54.94 56.83 -35.37
N PRO A 523 55.43 57.83 -34.61
CA PRO A 523 56.43 57.64 -33.56
C PRO A 523 55.90 57.43 -32.13
N ALA A 524 56.81 57.01 -31.24
CA ALA A 524 56.56 56.57 -29.87
C ALA A 524 56.36 57.71 -28.85
N PRO A 525 55.45 57.53 -27.86
CA PRO A 525 55.40 58.31 -26.62
C PRO A 525 56.26 57.68 -25.48
N PRO A 526 56.61 58.44 -24.43
CA PRO A 526 57.71 58.17 -23.50
C PRO A 526 57.43 57.10 -22.42
N PRO A 527 58.47 56.58 -21.74
CA PRO A 527 58.35 55.43 -20.84
C PRO A 527 57.64 55.79 -19.53
N THR A 528 56.67 54.99 -19.12
CA THR A 528 56.00 55.10 -17.82
C THR A 528 56.55 54.04 -16.86
N VAL A 529 56.95 54.51 -15.69
CA VAL A 529 57.54 53.77 -14.56
C VAL A 529 56.56 52.72 -14.02
N ALA A 530 57.08 51.52 -13.77
CA ALA A 530 56.34 50.41 -13.17
C ALA A 530 55.94 50.74 -11.72
N VAL A 531 54.63 50.75 -11.47
CA VAL A 531 54.05 50.74 -10.12
C VAL A 531 53.83 49.27 -9.71
N PRO A 532 54.35 48.80 -8.57
CA PRO A 532 54.15 47.42 -8.13
C PRO A 532 52.69 47.16 -7.70
N PRO A 533 52.20 45.92 -7.83
CA PRO A 533 50.81 45.58 -7.54
C PRO A 533 50.47 45.72 -6.04
N PRO A 534 49.21 46.06 -5.70
CA PRO A 534 48.77 46.21 -4.33
C PRO A 534 48.78 44.87 -3.55
N PRO A 535 48.95 44.90 -2.22
CA PRO A 535 49.07 43.70 -1.40
C PRO A 535 47.75 42.92 -1.32
N ALA A 536 47.87 41.59 -1.28
CA ALA A 536 46.75 40.66 -1.20
C ALA A 536 45.96 40.79 0.13
N PRO A 537 44.63 40.57 0.11
CA PRO A 537 43.79 40.62 1.30
C PRO A 537 44.10 39.46 2.28
N PRO A 538 43.86 39.65 3.59
CA PRO A 538 44.17 38.66 4.61
C PRO A 538 43.24 37.43 4.55
N PRO A 539 43.71 36.24 4.96
CA PRO A 539 42.94 35.01 4.90
C PRO A 539 41.85 34.93 5.99
N PRO A 540 40.76 34.17 5.76
CA PRO A 540 39.71 33.91 6.74
C PRO A 540 40.22 33.01 7.90
N PRO A 541 39.58 33.09 9.09
CA PRO A 541 40.03 32.35 10.28
C PRO A 541 39.86 30.84 10.13
N GLY A 542 40.82 30.10 10.69
CA GLY A 542 41.04 28.68 10.45
C GLY A 542 40.07 27.72 11.13
N GLU A 543 39.73 26.66 10.40
CA GLU A 543 39.27 25.36 10.91
C GLU A 543 40.47 24.41 11.02
N PRO A 544 40.52 23.51 12.03
CA PRO A 544 41.65 22.61 12.20
C PRO A 544 41.59 21.41 11.24
N SER A 545 42.53 21.42 10.29
CA SER A 545 43.34 20.31 9.76
C SER A 545 42.73 18.89 9.71
N THR A 546 42.45 18.41 8.51
CA THR A 546 42.75 17.02 8.11
C THR A 546 43.34 16.99 6.71
N ALA A 547 44.56 16.48 6.60
CA ALA A 547 45.27 16.33 5.34
C ALA A 547 45.14 14.91 4.78
N ALA A 548 44.99 14.89 3.44
CA ALA A 548 45.55 13.95 2.47
C ALA A 548 44.99 12.52 2.31
N ARG A 549 44.26 12.38 1.19
CA ARG A 549 44.20 11.30 0.14
C ARG A 549 44.18 9.81 0.56
N PRO A 550 43.45 8.97 -0.21
CA PRO A 550 44.20 8.05 -1.09
C PRO A 550 43.56 7.71 -2.45
N SER A 551 44.42 7.14 -3.30
CA SER A 551 44.15 6.47 -4.57
C SER A 551 43.72 5.01 -4.36
N GLN A 552 43.33 4.35 -5.47
CA GLN A 552 42.62 3.07 -5.61
C GLN A 552 43.18 1.80 -4.91
N ALA A 553 42.23 0.89 -4.66
CA ALA A 553 42.31 -0.59 -4.56
C ALA A 553 42.80 -1.23 -3.24
N ALA A 554 41.85 -1.82 -2.48
CA ALA A 554 41.91 -3.18 -1.90
C ALA A 554 40.66 -3.46 -1.03
N GLN A 555 40.25 -4.73 -0.98
CA GLN A 555 39.08 -5.27 -0.25
C GLN A 555 39.03 -4.89 1.25
N PRO A 556 37.83 -4.74 1.87
CA PRO A 556 37.74 -4.52 3.31
C PRO A 556 37.92 -5.81 4.12
N PRO A 557 38.64 -5.75 5.25
CA PRO A 557 38.94 -6.90 6.11
C PRO A 557 37.81 -7.22 7.10
N ARG A 558 37.83 -8.47 7.60
CA ARG A 558 36.96 -9.03 8.64
C ARG A 558 37.03 -8.23 9.95
N GLN A 559 35.88 -8.01 10.58
CA GLN A 559 35.78 -7.47 11.95
C GLN A 559 36.37 -8.45 12.99
N PRO A 560 36.94 -7.95 14.11
CA PRO A 560 37.49 -8.79 15.16
C PRO A 560 36.41 -9.31 16.11
N ALA A 561 36.63 -10.53 16.62
CA ALA A 561 35.75 -11.21 17.56
C ALA A 561 35.70 -10.52 18.94
N PRO A 562 34.57 -10.60 19.68
CA PRO A 562 34.45 -10.05 21.02
C PRO A 562 35.21 -10.89 22.07
N PRO A 563 35.65 -10.29 23.19
CA PRO A 563 36.42 -10.98 24.22
C PRO A 563 35.57 -11.93 25.09
N PRO A 564 36.18 -12.97 25.71
CA PRO A 564 35.46 -14.01 26.42
C PRO A 564 34.93 -13.53 27.78
N ARG A 565 33.69 -13.93 28.12
CA ARG A 565 33.11 -13.71 29.45
C ARG A 565 33.73 -14.68 30.46
N GLN A 566 34.23 -14.14 31.57
CA GLN A 566 34.69 -14.91 32.73
C GLN A 566 33.50 -15.51 33.52
N PRO A 567 33.69 -16.67 34.19
CA PRO A 567 32.64 -17.32 34.97
C PRO A 567 32.43 -16.67 36.35
N ILE A 568 31.18 -16.50 36.74
CA ILE A 568 30.76 -16.02 38.05
C ILE A 568 30.80 -17.18 39.05
N VAL A 569 31.51 -16.98 40.16
CA VAL A 569 31.56 -17.87 41.34
C VAL A 569 30.36 -17.59 42.25
N PRO A 570 29.62 -18.60 42.76
CA PRO A 570 28.55 -18.37 43.74
C PRO A 570 29.06 -18.40 45.19
N GLY A 571 28.69 -17.36 45.97
CA GLY A 571 28.79 -17.33 47.43
C GLY A 571 27.58 -18.00 48.13
N PRO A 572 27.64 -18.22 49.46
CA PRO A 572 26.96 -19.34 50.10
C PRO A 572 25.55 -19.03 50.64
N GLY A 573 24.66 -20.03 50.48
CA GLY A 573 23.82 -20.56 51.55
C GLY A 573 22.61 -19.75 52.04
N ILE A 574 21.43 -20.01 51.46
CA ILE A 574 20.18 -20.18 52.22
C ILE A 574 19.42 -21.36 51.58
N SER A 575 19.34 -22.47 52.31
CA SER A 575 18.71 -23.72 51.86
C SER A 575 17.24 -23.72 52.23
N VAL A 576 16.36 -23.49 51.25
CA VAL A 576 14.91 -23.71 51.36
C VAL A 576 14.63 -25.15 50.94
N LYS A 577 14.08 -25.96 51.87
CA LYS A 577 13.69 -27.35 51.61
C LYS A 577 12.57 -27.42 50.54
N PRO A 578 12.64 -28.33 49.55
CA PRO A 578 11.54 -28.57 48.63
C PRO A 578 10.43 -29.44 49.28
N PRO A 579 9.18 -29.34 48.80
CA PRO A 579 8.04 -30.06 49.37
C PRO A 579 8.11 -31.57 49.07
N ILE A 580 7.63 -32.35 50.04
CA ILE A 580 7.51 -33.81 49.99
C ILE A 580 6.25 -34.17 49.19
N ASN A 581 6.37 -35.05 48.19
CA ASN A 581 5.20 -35.71 47.59
C ASN A 581 4.97 -37.10 48.21
N ARG A 582 3.70 -37.50 48.31
CA ARG A 582 3.23 -38.76 48.91
C ARG A 582 3.63 -39.99 48.07
N SER A 583 4.87 -40.46 48.22
CA SER A 583 5.27 -41.85 47.91
C SER A 583 6.74 -42.21 48.23
N GLY A 584 7.57 -41.30 48.78
CA GLY A 584 8.77 -41.69 49.52
C GLY A 584 9.86 -42.47 48.76
N GLN A 585 10.13 -42.17 47.47
CA GLN A 585 11.31 -42.71 46.77
C GLN A 585 12.13 -41.62 46.07
N ARG A 586 13.47 -41.74 46.17
CA ARG A 586 14.48 -40.85 45.55
C ARG A 586 14.74 -41.29 44.11
N GLN A 587 14.67 -40.37 43.13
CA GLN A 587 15.23 -40.58 41.80
C GLN A 587 16.53 -39.78 41.65
N SER A 588 17.56 -40.47 41.17
CA SER A 588 18.90 -39.97 40.85
C SER A 588 18.92 -39.18 39.54
N PHE A 589 19.61 -38.04 39.52
CA PHE A 589 19.96 -37.27 38.32
C PHE A 589 21.43 -37.52 37.95
N ASP A 590 21.71 -37.82 36.69
CA ASP A 590 23.05 -37.89 36.08
C ASP A 590 23.31 -36.61 35.24
N PRO A 591 24.41 -35.86 35.48
CA PRO A 591 24.74 -34.65 34.75
C PRO A 591 25.98 -34.81 33.84
N SER A 592 25.84 -35.37 32.64
CA SER A 592 26.77 -35.21 31.49
C SER A 592 26.16 -35.96 30.28
N GLY A 593 26.18 -35.61 29.00
CA GLY A 593 26.80 -34.55 28.21
C GLY A 593 26.91 -35.06 26.74
N LYS A 594 26.13 -34.48 25.82
CA LYS A 594 26.19 -34.51 24.32
C LYS A 594 25.67 -35.75 23.53
N PRO A 595 24.90 -35.53 22.44
CA PRO A 595 24.69 -36.50 21.35
C PRO A 595 25.63 -36.29 20.14
N PRO A 596 25.92 -37.34 19.32
CA PRO A 596 26.87 -37.28 18.21
C PRO A 596 26.21 -37.08 16.83
N GLY A 597 26.99 -36.56 15.86
CA GLY A 597 26.86 -36.91 14.44
C GLY A 597 26.55 -35.77 13.47
N TYR A 598 27.60 -35.18 12.89
CA TYR A 598 27.57 -34.42 11.63
C TYR A 598 28.13 -35.33 10.52
N ARG A 599 27.34 -35.56 9.46
CA ARG A 599 27.77 -35.65 8.06
C ARG A 599 26.63 -35.18 7.18
#